data_AF-A0A7W9SM84-F1
#
_entry.id   AF-A0A7W9SM84-F1
#
_cell.length_a   1.000
_cell.length_b   1.000
_cell.length_c   1.000
_cell.angle_alpha   90.00
_cell.angle_beta   90.00
_cell.angle_gamma   90.00
#
_symmetry.space_group_name_H-M   'P 1'
#
loop_
_entity.id
_entity.type
_entity.pdbx_description
1 polymer ?
#
loop_
_entity_poly.entity_id
_entity_poly.type
_entity_poly.pdbx_seq_one_letter_code
_entity_poly.pdbx_strand_id
1 'polypeptide(L)'
;MRLFFTLALTSLSLPCLAQSGEAVTYGSSSSILCASLGFLTAVAAGLVLLGSETRTVGTFRVVAPPPGEEPEALRQAWVGLELPLRKHQSGSAQEGYRIDGPEAVRLLAAHNPAAAQWWHTRLHHGSVYTFPTETCQLSELPQTTPSSASWAKLSQQAKS
;
A
#
# COMPACT_ATOMS: atom_id res chain seq x y z
N MET A 1 1.54 31.80 27.23
CA MET A 1 1.51 32.50 25.91
C MET A 1 1.01 31.51 24.88
N ARG A 2 -0.23 31.71 24.40
CA ARG A 2 -0.88 30.89 23.37
C ARG A 2 -0.73 31.63 22.04
N LEU A 3 -0.09 31.02 21.05
CA LEU A 3 -0.12 31.50 19.67
C LEU A 3 -1.10 30.63 18.88
N PHE A 4 -2.20 31.28 18.51
CA PHE A 4 -3.16 30.85 17.50
C PHE A 4 -2.48 30.87 16.14
N PHE A 5 -2.59 29.80 15.36
CA PHE A 5 -2.43 29.87 13.90
C PHE A 5 -3.55 29.06 13.25
N THR A 6 -4.66 29.77 13.09
CA THR A 6 -5.77 29.48 12.18
C THR A 6 -5.30 29.71 10.74
N LEU A 7 -5.57 28.80 9.81
CA LEU A 7 -5.68 28.98 8.34
C LEU A 7 -5.71 27.56 7.73
N ALA A 8 -6.56 27.14 6.79
CA ALA A 8 -7.86 27.58 6.32
C ALA A 8 -8.43 26.36 5.55
N LEU A 9 -9.68 25.99 5.82
CA LEU A 9 -10.45 25.03 5.03
C LEU A 9 -10.69 25.62 3.64
N THR A 10 -10.10 25.07 2.59
CA THR A 10 -10.56 25.28 1.22
C THR A 10 -11.42 24.10 0.79
N SER A 11 -12.70 24.26 1.04
CA SER A 11 -13.81 23.57 0.39
C SER A 11 -13.69 23.73 -1.14
N LEU A 12 -13.45 22.65 -1.88
CA LEU A 12 -13.76 22.59 -3.30
C LEU A 12 -15.02 21.77 -3.51
N SER A 13 -16.14 22.49 -3.60
CA SER A 13 -17.40 21.99 -4.11
C SER A 13 -17.31 21.80 -5.63
N LEU A 14 -17.85 20.67 -6.10
CA LEU A 14 -18.08 20.37 -7.51
C LEU A 14 -18.99 21.43 -8.17
N PRO A 15 -18.73 21.83 -9.43
CA PRO A 15 -19.79 22.31 -10.30
C PRO A 15 -20.38 21.14 -11.12
N CYS A 16 -21.65 20.92 -10.86
CA CYS A 16 -22.61 20.11 -11.59
C CYS A 16 -22.73 20.57 -13.05
N LEU A 17 -22.89 19.62 -13.98
CA LEU A 17 -23.28 19.88 -15.38
C LEU A 17 -24.59 20.68 -15.42
N ALA A 18 -24.63 21.75 -16.20
CA ALA A 18 -25.87 22.28 -16.78
C ALA A 18 -25.58 22.87 -18.16
N GLN A 19 -26.34 22.35 -19.12
CA GLN A 19 -26.31 22.56 -20.55
C GLN A 19 -27.31 23.65 -20.92
N SER A 20 -26.88 24.73 -21.57
CA SER A 20 -27.76 25.60 -22.36
C SER A 20 -26.91 26.34 -23.39
N GLY A 21 -27.24 26.14 -24.67
CA GLY A 21 -26.46 26.63 -25.78
C GLY A 21 -26.50 28.14 -25.94
N GLU A 22 -25.49 28.66 -26.63
CA GLU A 22 -25.63 29.67 -27.68
C GLU A 22 -24.36 29.61 -28.54
N ALA A 23 -24.57 29.54 -29.85
CA ALA A 23 -23.52 29.53 -30.84
C ALA A 23 -22.90 30.93 -30.94
N VAL A 24 -21.60 31.04 -30.68
CA VAL A 24 -20.81 32.20 -31.09
C VAL A 24 -19.69 31.71 -31.99
N THR A 25 -19.80 32.10 -33.24
CA THR A 25 -18.85 31.91 -34.33
C THR A 25 -17.57 32.71 -34.11
N TYR A 26 -16.44 31.99 -34.22
CA TYR A 26 -15.17 32.36 -34.86
C TYR A 26 -14.63 33.78 -34.72
N GLY A 27 -13.49 33.88 -34.03
CA GLY A 27 -12.53 34.94 -34.25
C GLY A 27 -11.29 34.75 -33.38
N SER A 28 -10.13 34.70 -34.04
CA SER A 28 -8.80 34.88 -33.46
C SER A 28 -7.99 33.61 -33.15
N SER A 29 -7.10 33.35 -34.10
CA SER A 29 -5.97 32.44 -34.14
C SER A 29 -5.15 32.42 -32.83
N SER A 30 -5.35 31.43 -31.96
CA SER A 30 -4.44 31.16 -30.82
C SER A 30 -4.48 29.69 -30.35
N SER A 31 -4.77 28.75 -31.26
CA SER A 31 -5.12 27.37 -30.89
C SER A 31 -3.96 26.36 -30.88
N ILE A 32 -2.69 26.76 -30.96
CA ILE A 32 -1.58 25.78 -31.14
C ILE A 32 -0.83 25.43 -29.84
N LEU A 33 -1.04 26.15 -28.72
CA LEU A 33 -0.28 25.87 -27.48
C LEU A 33 -1.01 25.06 -26.39
N CYS A 34 -2.31 24.74 -26.53
CA CYS A 34 -3.06 24.04 -25.47
C CYS A 34 -3.13 22.50 -25.61
N ALA A 35 -2.78 21.92 -26.76
CA ALA A 35 -3.01 20.49 -27.01
C ALA A 35 -1.90 19.54 -26.50
N SER A 36 -0.73 20.05 -26.08
CA SER A 36 0.41 19.22 -25.67
C SER A 36 0.49 18.97 -24.15
N LEU A 37 -0.14 19.80 -23.32
CA LEU A 37 -0.13 19.63 -21.85
C LEU A 37 -1.06 18.53 -21.34
N GLY A 38 -2.12 18.17 -22.08
CA GLY A 38 -3.04 17.10 -21.68
C GLY A 38 -2.45 15.70 -21.84
N PHE A 39 -1.68 15.47 -22.91
CA PHE A 39 -1.23 14.14 -23.28
C PHE A 39 -0.09 13.60 -22.39
N LEU A 40 0.78 14.49 -21.90
CA LEU A 40 1.88 14.12 -21.00
C LEU A 40 1.41 13.69 -19.60
N THR A 41 0.27 14.22 -19.12
CA THR A 41 -0.27 13.82 -17.81
C THR A 41 -0.84 12.39 -17.80
N ALA A 42 -1.46 11.96 -18.90
CA ALA A 42 -2.06 10.62 -18.99
C ALA A 42 -0.99 9.50 -18.99
N VAL A 43 0.15 9.71 -19.65
CA VAL A 43 1.23 8.72 -19.71
C VAL A 43 1.96 8.61 -18.37
N ALA A 44 2.18 9.73 -17.67
CA ALA A 44 2.76 9.70 -16.32
C ALA A 44 1.84 9.00 -15.31
N ALA A 45 0.52 9.23 -15.37
CA ALA A 45 -0.45 8.50 -14.55
C ALA A 45 -0.47 6.99 -14.86
N GLY A 46 -0.34 6.63 -16.14
CA GLY A 46 -0.31 5.23 -16.58
C GLY A 46 0.94 4.46 -16.14
N LEU A 47 2.11 5.09 -16.16
CA LEU A 47 3.37 4.43 -15.76
C LEU A 47 3.48 4.21 -14.24
N VAL A 48 2.89 5.10 -13.44
CA VAL A 48 2.88 4.98 -11.95
C VAL A 48 2.04 3.79 -11.47
N LEU A 49 1.07 3.33 -12.25
CA LEU A 49 0.20 2.19 -11.89
C LEU A 49 0.78 0.82 -12.24
N LEU A 50 1.88 0.75 -13.01
CA LEU A 50 2.61 -0.49 -13.26
C LEU A 50 3.56 -0.78 -12.10
N GLY A 51 3.02 -0.75 -10.88
CA GLY A 51 3.69 -1.25 -9.69
C GLY A 51 4.00 -2.72 -9.90
N SER A 52 5.28 -3.08 -9.79
CA SER A 52 5.71 -4.47 -9.83
C SER A 52 4.99 -5.23 -8.71
N GLU A 53 4.03 -6.08 -9.10
CA GLU A 53 3.41 -7.03 -8.19
C GLU A 53 4.48 -8.01 -7.72
N THR A 54 5.15 -7.68 -6.63
CA THR A 54 5.98 -8.64 -5.93
C THR A 54 5.06 -9.78 -5.51
N ARG A 55 5.25 -10.97 -6.08
CA ARG A 55 4.46 -12.15 -5.73
C ARG A 55 4.66 -12.46 -4.24
N THR A 56 3.65 -12.12 -3.47
CA THR A 56 3.51 -12.50 -2.07
C THR A 56 3.25 -14.00 -2.02
N VAL A 57 4.07 -14.73 -1.26
CA VAL A 57 4.01 -16.19 -1.09
C VAL A 57 3.22 -16.58 0.15
N GLY A 58 2.88 -15.62 1.00
CA GLY A 58 2.20 -15.85 2.27
C GLY A 58 1.99 -14.56 3.03
N THR A 59 1.36 -14.66 4.18
CA THR A 59 1.39 -13.61 5.20
C THR A 59 1.90 -14.21 6.50
N PHE A 60 2.49 -13.39 7.34
CA PHE A 60 2.83 -13.77 8.71
C PHE A 60 2.29 -12.71 9.66
N ARG A 61 1.93 -13.14 10.86
CA ARG A 61 1.47 -12.27 11.93
C ARG A 61 2.55 -12.16 12.99
N VAL A 62 2.83 -10.94 13.43
CA VAL A 62 3.73 -10.72 14.57
C VAL A 62 2.96 -11.05 15.85
N VAL A 63 3.43 -12.02 16.64
CA VAL A 63 2.76 -12.50 17.86
C VAL A 63 3.43 -12.03 19.15
N ALA A 64 4.68 -11.57 19.05
CA ALA A 64 5.42 -11.01 20.18
C ALA A 64 6.19 -9.75 19.73
N PRO A 65 6.52 -8.83 20.65
CA PRO A 65 7.31 -7.66 20.31
C PRO A 65 8.68 -8.09 19.77
N PRO A 66 9.15 -7.55 18.64
CA PRO A 66 10.48 -7.85 18.14
C PRO A 66 11.55 -7.39 19.17
N PRO A 67 12.72 -8.05 19.21
CA PRO A 67 13.85 -7.59 20.01
C PRO A 67 14.40 -6.27 19.44
N GLY A 68 14.90 -5.38 20.31
CA GLY A 68 15.46 -4.09 19.91
C GLY A 68 15.62 -3.12 21.07
N GLU A 69 16.31 -2.00 20.83
CA GLU A 69 16.55 -0.94 21.83
C GLU A 69 15.40 0.07 21.92
N GLU A 70 14.40 -0.05 21.06
CA GLU A 70 13.30 0.90 20.96
C GLU A 70 12.34 0.80 22.17
N PRO A 71 11.65 1.90 22.52
CA PRO A 71 10.66 1.92 23.58
C PRO A 71 9.64 0.77 23.46
N GLU A 72 9.36 0.09 24.57
CA GLU A 72 8.47 -1.08 24.62
C GLU A 72 7.13 -0.82 23.93
N ALA A 73 6.51 0.35 24.16
CA ALA A 73 5.23 0.72 23.55
C ALA A 73 5.26 0.72 22.01
N LEU A 74 6.41 1.05 21.39
CA LEU A 74 6.58 1.04 19.94
C LEU A 74 6.84 -0.35 19.40
N ARG A 75 7.51 -1.21 20.17
CA ARG A 75 7.72 -2.62 19.82
C ARG A 75 6.41 -3.40 19.92
N GLN A 76 5.59 -3.12 20.93
CA GLN A 76 4.25 -3.68 21.10
C GLN A 76 3.30 -3.30 19.96
N ALA A 77 3.49 -2.13 19.32
CA ALA A 77 2.66 -1.72 18.19
C ALA A 77 2.75 -2.62 16.96
N TRP A 78 3.80 -3.46 16.87
CA TRP A 78 3.92 -4.48 15.82
C TRP A 78 3.07 -5.72 16.12
N VAL A 79 2.76 -6.00 17.39
CA VAL A 79 2.05 -7.22 17.78
C VAL A 79 0.62 -7.20 17.22
N GLY A 80 0.26 -8.29 16.57
CA GLY A 80 -1.03 -8.47 15.91
C GLY A 80 -1.05 -8.03 14.45
N LEU A 81 -0.02 -7.34 13.95
CA LEU A 81 0.08 -6.90 12.57
C LEU A 81 0.35 -8.08 11.63
N GLU A 82 -0.36 -8.11 10.51
CA GLU A 82 -0.14 -9.08 9.43
C GLU A 82 0.71 -8.44 8.33
N LEU A 83 1.80 -9.11 7.98
CA LEU A 83 2.80 -8.64 7.04
C LEU A 83 2.95 -9.62 5.86
N PRO A 84 3.15 -9.13 4.63
CA PRO A 84 3.31 -9.98 3.46
C PRO A 84 4.69 -10.67 3.45
N LEU A 85 4.69 -11.97 3.17
CA LEU A 85 5.90 -12.76 2.87
C LEU A 85 6.22 -12.68 1.39
N ARG A 86 7.34 -12.05 1.00
CA ARG A 86 7.77 -12.05 -0.40
C ARG A 86 8.69 -13.23 -0.70
N LYS A 87 8.63 -13.75 -1.93
CA LYS A 87 9.36 -14.96 -2.39
C LYS A 87 10.88 -14.92 -2.23
N HIS A 88 11.46 -13.73 -2.06
CA HIS A 88 12.90 -13.51 -1.91
C HIS A 88 13.31 -13.10 -0.48
N GLN A 89 12.36 -13.06 0.46
CA GLN A 89 12.54 -12.56 1.83
C GLN A 89 12.40 -13.66 2.90
N SER A 90 12.25 -14.92 2.49
CA SER A 90 12.50 -16.05 3.39
C SER A 90 14.01 -16.11 3.61
N GLY A 91 14.49 -15.54 4.73
CA GLY A 91 15.79 -15.92 5.25
C GLY A 91 15.83 -17.45 5.45
N SER A 92 17.02 -18.01 5.66
CA SER A 92 17.10 -19.34 6.27
C SER A 92 16.17 -19.36 7.49
N ALA A 93 15.61 -20.50 7.90
CA ALA A 93 14.71 -20.57 9.05
C ALA A 93 15.31 -19.96 10.36
N GLN A 94 16.62 -19.71 10.35
CA GLN A 94 17.42 -19.08 11.41
C GLN A 94 17.50 -17.54 11.33
N GLU A 95 17.11 -16.90 10.22
CA GLU A 95 17.34 -15.45 9.98
C GLU A 95 16.09 -14.56 10.08
N GLY A 96 14.88 -15.12 10.22
CA GLY A 96 13.65 -14.34 10.33
C GLY A 96 13.01 -13.90 9.01
N TYR A 97 11.89 -13.20 9.11
CA TYR A 97 11.11 -12.66 8.00
C TYR A 97 11.52 -11.22 7.71
N ARG A 98 11.93 -10.94 6.47
CA ARG A 98 12.36 -9.60 6.05
C ARG A 98 11.23 -8.84 5.39
N ILE A 99 11.15 -7.54 5.60
CA ILE A 99 10.23 -6.64 4.91
C ILE A 99 10.92 -5.29 4.64
N ASP A 100 10.58 -4.67 3.50
CA ASP A 100 11.05 -3.33 3.17
C ASP A 100 10.58 -2.31 4.21
N GLY A 101 11.49 -1.44 4.65
CA GLY A 101 11.26 -0.47 5.72
C GLY A 101 10.06 0.44 5.47
N PRO A 102 10.04 1.18 4.35
CA PRO A 102 8.90 1.98 3.94
C PRO A 102 7.58 1.20 3.93
N GLU A 103 7.57 -0.01 3.37
CA GLU A 103 6.36 -0.84 3.33
C GLU A 103 5.90 -1.29 4.73
N ALA A 104 6.83 -1.70 5.60
CA ALA A 104 6.53 -2.09 6.96
C ALA A 104 5.92 -0.94 7.75
N VAL A 105 6.47 0.27 7.63
CA VAL A 105 5.95 1.46 8.30
C VAL A 105 4.61 1.89 7.71
N ARG A 106 4.39 1.72 6.41
CA ARG A 106 3.08 1.96 5.78
C ARG A 106 2.01 1.01 6.35
N LEU A 107 2.34 -0.28 6.51
CA LEU A 107 1.44 -1.27 7.12
C LEU A 107 1.22 -0.97 8.61
N LEU A 108 2.28 -0.58 9.34
CA LEU A 108 2.16 -0.13 10.71
C LEU A 108 1.28 1.13 10.82
N ALA A 109 1.36 2.07 9.89
CA ALA A 109 0.55 3.30 9.94
C ALA A 109 -0.95 3.03 9.85
N ALA A 110 -1.35 2.00 9.12
CA ALA A 110 -2.73 1.56 9.05
C ALA A 110 -3.22 0.97 10.39
N HIS A 111 -2.32 0.41 11.20
CA HIS A 111 -2.64 -0.23 12.47
C HIS A 111 -2.46 0.70 13.69
N ASN A 112 -1.34 1.41 13.75
CA ASN A 112 -0.95 2.33 14.80
C ASN A 112 -0.21 3.55 14.19
N PRO A 113 -0.93 4.65 13.87
CA PRO A 113 -0.34 5.80 13.19
C PRO A 113 0.69 6.54 14.05
N ALA A 114 0.53 6.57 15.37
CA ALA A 114 1.47 7.23 16.28
C ALA A 114 2.82 6.49 16.31
N ALA A 115 2.80 5.15 16.37
CA ALA A 115 4.01 4.35 16.30
C ALA A 115 4.69 4.49 14.92
N ALA A 116 3.91 4.47 13.84
CA ALA A 116 4.45 4.64 12.49
C ALA A 116 5.14 5.99 12.28
N GLN A 117 4.60 7.08 12.82
CA GLN A 117 5.27 8.39 12.77
C GLN A 117 6.65 8.34 13.44
N TRP A 118 6.75 7.69 14.60
CA TRP A 118 8.03 7.54 15.28
C TRP A 118 9.04 6.76 14.43
N TRP A 119 8.61 5.64 13.84
CA TRP A 119 9.47 4.82 12.98
C TRP A 119 9.88 5.57 11.71
N HIS A 120 8.96 6.30 11.08
CA HIS A 120 9.26 7.07 9.88
C HIS A 120 10.39 8.08 10.10
N THR A 121 10.43 8.74 11.26
CA THR A 121 11.49 9.72 11.57
C THR A 121 12.88 9.11 11.74
N ARG A 122 12.97 7.77 11.87
CA ARG A 122 14.20 7.02 12.11
C ARG A 122 14.56 6.04 11.01
N LEU A 123 13.72 5.92 9.98
CA LEU A 123 14.02 5.09 8.82
C LEU A 123 15.23 5.66 8.08
N HIS A 124 16.28 4.83 7.96
CA HIS A 124 17.31 5.07 6.97
C HIS A 124 16.78 4.68 5.58
N HIS A 125 17.15 5.42 4.55
CA HIS A 125 16.78 5.06 3.19
C HIS A 125 17.25 3.63 2.85
N GLY A 126 16.34 2.78 2.39
CA GLY A 126 16.63 1.38 2.07
C GLY A 126 16.77 0.44 3.28
N SER A 127 16.34 0.85 4.48
CA SER A 127 16.30 -0.03 5.64
C SER A 127 15.38 -1.23 5.40
N VAL A 128 15.82 -2.42 5.82
CA VAL A 128 15.01 -3.65 5.82
C VAL A 128 14.75 -4.04 7.26
N TYR A 129 13.49 -4.26 7.63
CA TYR A 129 13.15 -4.84 8.93
C TYR A 129 13.23 -6.35 8.85
N THR A 130 13.78 -6.95 9.90
CA THR A 130 13.84 -8.40 10.06
C THR A 130 13.09 -8.75 11.33
N PHE A 131 12.04 -9.56 11.19
CA PHE A 131 11.24 -10.08 12.29
C PHE A 131 11.70 -11.51 12.60
N PRO A 132 12.21 -11.81 13.80
CA PRO A 132 12.63 -13.15 14.14
C PRO A 132 11.47 -14.15 14.06
N THR A 133 11.76 -15.39 13.65
CA THR A 133 10.72 -16.41 13.43
C THR A 133 9.98 -16.76 14.72
N GLU A 134 10.63 -16.69 15.87
CA GLU A 134 10.05 -16.92 17.19
C GLU A 134 9.02 -15.86 17.62
N THR A 135 9.09 -14.66 17.02
CA THR A 135 8.13 -13.58 17.27
C THR A 135 6.98 -13.56 16.27
N CYS A 136 6.95 -14.52 15.34
CA CYS A 136 6.05 -14.54 14.21
C CYS A 136 5.29 -15.86 14.11
N GLN A 137 4.06 -15.79 13.63
CA GLN A 137 3.26 -16.94 13.26
C GLN A 137 2.95 -16.86 11.76
N LEU A 138 3.29 -17.90 11.01
CA LEU A 138 2.92 -17.98 9.60
C LEU A 138 1.38 -18.10 9.52
N SER A 139 0.73 -17.17 8.83
CA SER A 139 -0.68 -17.31 8.50
C SER A 139 -0.75 -18.18 7.26
N GLU A 140 -1.51 -19.27 7.33
CA GLU A 140 -1.77 -20.07 6.14
C GLU A 140 -2.40 -19.16 5.09
N LEU A 141 -1.82 -19.17 3.88
CA LEU A 141 -2.42 -18.51 2.73
C LEU A 141 -3.91 -18.90 2.66
N PRO A 142 -4.81 -17.99 2.27
CA PRO A 142 -6.11 -18.43 1.80
C PRO A 142 -5.86 -19.42 0.67
N GLN A 143 -6.21 -20.69 0.92
CA GLN A 143 -6.08 -21.80 -0.01
C GLN A 143 -7.05 -21.54 -1.18
N THR A 144 -6.72 -20.62 -2.09
CA THR A 144 -7.52 -20.40 -3.31
C THR A 144 -7.22 -21.45 -4.36
N THR A 145 -6.33 -22.41 -4.09
CA THR A 145 -6.35 -23.69 -4.80
C THR A 145 -7.70 -24.32 -4.53
N PRO A 146 -8.56 -24.51 -5.55
CA PRO A 146 -9.75 -25.30 -5.39
C PRO A 146 -9.27 -26.63 -4.83
N SER A 147 -9.79 -27.01 -3.65
CA SER A 147 -9.61 -28.35 -3.11
C SER A 147 -9.75 -29.34 -4.27
N SER A 148 -8.92 -30.36 -4.36
CA SER A 148 -8.99 -31.36 -5.44
C SER A 148 -10.42 -31.90 -5.66
N ALA A 149 -11.26 -31.87 -4.61
CA ALA A 149 -12.69 -32.14 -4.67
C ALA A 149 -13.51 -31.16 -5.53
N SER A 150 -13.14 -29.88 -5.57
CA SER A 150 -13.78 -28.85 -6.41
C SER A 150 -13.45 -29.02 -7.90
N TRP A 151 -12.26 -29.49 -8.26
CA TRP A 151 -11.90 -29.82 -9.65
C TRP A 151 -12.65 -31.05 -10.15
N ALA A 152 -12.88 -32.05 -9.29
CA ALA A 152 -13.70 -33.21 -9.63
C ALA A 152 -15.15 -32.81 -9.95
N LYS A 153 -15.71 -31.83 -9.22
CA LYS A 153 -17.08 -31.34 -9.43
C LYS A 153 -17.21 -30.50 -10.71
N LEU A 154 -16.24 -29.63 -10.99
CA LEU A 154 -16.23 -28.82 -12.21
C LEU A 154 -16.00 -29.66 -13.48
N SER A 155 -15.20 -30.73 -13.40
CA SER A 155 -14.97 -31.62 -14.55
C SER A 155 -16.16 -32.52 -14.89
N GLN A 156 -17.04 -32.83 -13.93
CA GLN A 156 -18.30 -33.54 -14.20
C GLN A 156 -19.34 -32.64 -14.87
N GLN A 157 -19.40 -31.35 -14.47
CA GLN A 157 -20.38 -30.40 -15.01
C GLN A 157 -20.06 -29.93 -16.44
N ALA A 158 -18.81 -30.08 -16.90
CA ALA A 158 -18.41 -29.78 -18.27
C ALA A 158 -18.69 -30.92 -19.27
N LYS A 159 -19.23 -32.07 -18.83
CA LYS A 159 -19.56 -33.24 -19.68
C LYS A 159 -21.06 -33.43 -19.93
N SER A 160 -21.91 -32.54 -19.42
CA SER A 160 -23.36 -32.48 -19.70
C SER A 160 -23.67 -31.36 -20.68
#